data_AF-A0A851LI84-F1
#
_entry.id   AF-A0A851LI84-F1
#
_cell.length_a   1.000
_cell.length_b   1.000
_cell.length_c   1.000
_cell.angle_alpha   90.00
_cell.angle_beta   90.00
_cell.angle_gamma   90.00
#
_symmetry.space_group_name_H-M   'P 1'
#
loop_
_entity.id
_entity.type
_entity.pdbx_description
1 polymer ?
#
loop_
_entity_poly.entity_id
_entity_poly.type
_entity_poly.pdbx_seq_one_letter_code
_entity_poly.pdbx_strand_id
1 'polypeptide(L)'
;SVKKDVPPSAVTRPIYGILGTIRLVAGTYLIVITKKKKVGEIFSHAIWKATDFDILSYKKTMLHLTDIQLQDNKVFLSMLSHVLSVDGFYFSTTYDLTHTLQRLANTSPEFQEMSLLER
;
A
#
# COMPACT_ATOMS: atom_id res chain seq x y z
N SER A 1 -10.52 -10.46 -22.29
CA SER A 1 -10.39 -9.22 -23.07
C SER A 1 -9.02 -8.63 -22.82
N VAL A 2 -8.13 -8.63 -23.81
CA VAL A 2 -6.78 -8.06 -23.69
C VAL A 2 -6.94 -6.53 -23.65
N LYS A 3 -6.56 -5.88 -22.54
CA LYS A 3 -6.63 -4.42 -22.42
C LYS A 3 -5.73 -3.80 -23.50
N LYS A 4 -6.33 -3.06 -24.43
CA LYS A 4 -5.68 -2.47 -25.63
C LYS A 4 -4.43 -1.62 -25.33
N ASP A 5 -4.29 -1.14 -24.09
CA ASP A 5 -3.22 -0.21 -23.69
C ASP A 5 -2.05 -0.87 -22.94
N VAL A 6 -2.07 -2.21 -22.78
CA VAL A 6 -0.98 -2.94 -22.11
C VAL A 6 -0.05 -3.52 -23.17
N PRO A 7 1.25 -3.14 -23.20
CA PRO A 7 2.21 -3.68 -24.15
C PRO A 7 2.29 -5.22 -24.08
N PRO A 8 2.50 -5.93 -25.21
CA PRO A 8 2.65 -7.39 -25.20
C PRO A 8 3.81 -7.88 -24.32
N SER A 9 4.83 -7.04 -24.11
CA SER A 9 5.98 -7.31 -23.24
C SER A 9 5.72 -7.01 -21.76
N ALA A 10 4.53 -6.55 -21.38
CA ALA A 10 4.24 -6.16 -20.01
C ALA A 10 4.15 -7.41 -19.12
N VAL A 11 4.91 -7.38 -18.03
CA VAL A 11 4.84 -8.41 -16.98
C VAL A 11 3.77 -8.01 -15.97
N THR A 12 2.79 -8.87 -15.75
CA THR A 12 1.81 -8.69 -14.68
C THR A 12 2.31 -9.34 -13.40
N ARG A 13 2.17 -8.67 -12.27
CA ARG A 13 2.51 -9.20 -10.96
C ARG A 13 1.33 -9.04 -10.00
N PRO A 14 0.92 -10.09 -9.27
CA PRO A 14 -0.10 -9.95 -8.24
C PRO A 14 0.41 -9.07 -7.09
N ILE A 15 -0.46 -8.23 -6.57
CA ILE A 15 -0.27 -7.48 -5.32
C ILE A 15 -1.46 -7.72 -4.41
N TYR A 16 -1.28 -7.53 -3.11
CA TYR A 16 -2.33 -7.75 -2.11
C TYR A 16 -3.00 -6.48 -1.61
N GLY A 17 -2.45 -5.32 -1.98
CA GLY A 17 -3.00 -4.01 -1.65
C GLY A 17 -2.08 -2.89 -2.15
N ILE A 18 -2.67 -1.73 -2.37
CA ILE A 18 -1.95 -0.48 -2.59
C ILE A 18 -1.98 0.27 -1.27
N LEU A 19 -0.82 0.51 -0.67
CA LEU A 19 -0.74 1.29 0.57
C LEU A 19 -0.91 2.78 0.28
N GLY A 20 -0.39 3.24 -0.86
CA GLY A 20 -0.55 4.61 -1.32
C GLY A 20 0.64 5.06 -2.16
N THR A 21 0.76 6.37 -2.34
CA THR A 21 1.89 7.00 -3.03
C THR A 21 2.62 7.96 -2.09
N ILE A 22 3.93 8.08 -2.26
CA ILE A 22 4.77 9.04 -1.55
C ILE A 22 5.65 9.81 -2.53
N ARG A 23 5.81 11.11 -2.31
CA ARG A 23 6.70 11.95 -3.11
C ARG A 23 8.04 12.08 -2.40
N LEU A 24 9.12 11.60 -3.04
CA LEU A 24 10.50 11.81 -2.62
C LEU A 24 11.22 12.71 -3.63
N VAL A 25 12.52 12.92 -3.44
CA VAL A 25 13.36 13.81 -4.26
C VAL A 25 13.33 13.41 -5.74
N ALA A 26 13.41 12.11 -6.06
CA ALA A 26 13.36 11.66 -7.46
C ALA A 26 11.96 11.72 -8.10
N GLY A 27 10.92 11.99 -7.32
CA GLY A 27 9.52 12.00 -7.76
C GLY A 27 8.61 11.09 -6.93
N THR A 28 7.46 10.76 -7.51
CA THR A 28 6.44 9.92 -6.86
C THR A 28 6.80 8.44 -6.95
N TYR A 29 6.61 7.74 -5.82
CA TYR A 29 6.71 6.30 -5.70
C TYR A 29 5.38 5.73 -5.26
N LEU A 30 5.03 4.55 -5.78
CA LEU A 30 3.89 3.75 -5.37
C LEU A 30 4.36 2.67 -4.39
N ILE A 31 3.66 2.53 -3.27
CA ILE A 31 3.93 1.50 -2.28
C ILE A 31 2.84 0.44 -2.37
N VAL A 32 3.25 -0.80 -2.63
CA VAL A 32 2.34 -1.95 -2.76
C VAL A 32 2.69 -3.06 -1.79
N ILE A 33 1.68 -3.78 -1.32
CA ILE A 33 1.83 -4.97 -0.49
C ILE A 33 2.07 -6.16 -1.43
N THR A 34 3.22 -6.81 -1.33
CA THR A 34 3.61 -7.93 -2.22
C THR A 34 3.48 -9.28 -1.54
N LYS A 35 3.47 -9.35 -0.21
CA LYS A 35 3.09 -10.55 0.55
C LYS A 35 2.24 -10.22 1.77
N LYS A 36 1.40 -11.18 2.16
CA LYS A 36 0.58 -11.10 3.37
C LYS A 36 0.49 -12.46 4.05
N LYS A 37 0.22 -12.45 5.36
CA LYS A 37 -0.06 -13.64 6.17
C LYS A 37 -1.40 -13.48 6.89
N LYS A 38 -2.26 -14.49 6.86
CA LYS A 38 -3.48 -14.49 7.68
C LYS A 38 -3.09 -14.62 9.15
N VAL A 39 -3.59 -13.73 9.99
CA VAL A 39 -3.28 -13.72 11.43
C VAL A 39 -4.49 -14.04 12.31
N GLY A 40 -5.70 -13.97 11.75
CA GLY A 40 -6.92 -14.32 12.48
C GLY A 40 -8.17 -13.95 11.70
N GLU A 41 -9.30 -14.00 12.40
CA GLU A 41 -10.61 -13.59 11.90
C GLU A 41 -11.37 -12.83 12.99
N ILE A 42 -12.17 -11.86 12.57
CA ILE A 42 -13.11 -11.12 13.42
C ILE A 42 -14.46 -11.16 12.72
N PHE A 43 -15.51 -11.74 13.34
CA PHE A 43 -16.84 -11.91 12.73
C PHE A 43 -16.80 -12.48 11.30
N SER A 44 -15.97 -13.51 11.07
CA SER A 44 -15.73 -14.13 9.75
C SER A 44 -14.99 -13.26 8.72
N HIS A 45 -14.53 -12.08 9.11
CA HIS A 45 -13.65 -11.25 8.28
C HIS A 45 -12.19 -11.62 8.52
N ALA A 46 -11.49 -12.04 7.47
CA ALA A 46 -10.09 -12.41 7.56
C ALA A 46 -9.19 -11.19 7.82
N ILE A 47 -8.34 -11.31 8.84
CA ILE A 47 -7.34 -10.30 9.19
C ILE A 47 -6.00 -10.73 8.63
N TRP A 48 -5.37 -9.83 7.87
CA TRP A 48 -4.10 -10.05 7.20
C TRP A 48 -3.03 -9.13 7.80
N LYS A 49 -1.85 -9.67 8.01
CA LYS A 49 -0.63 -8.91 8.23
C LYS A 49 0.10 -8.76 6.89
N ALA A 50 0.42 -7.54 6.49
CA ALA A 50 1.32 -7.30 5.37
C ALA A 50 2.75 -7.68 5.79
N THR A 51 3.41 -8.51 4.99
CA THR A 51 4.73 -9.07 5.34
C THR A 51 5.84 -8.62 4.42
N ASP A 52 5.53 -8.21 3.19
CA ASP A 52 6.50 -7.64 2.25
C ASP A 52 5.85 -6.52 1.44
N PHE A 53 6.69 -5.57 1.03
CA PHE A 53 6.30 -4.38 0.29
C PHE A 53 7.30 -4.10 -0.83
N ASP A 54 6.80 -3.44 -1.88
CA ASP A 54 7.63 -2.87 -2.93
C ASP A 54 7.42 -1.36 -3.02
N ILE A 55 8.50 -0.62 -3.26
CA ILE A 55 8.51 0.82 -3.49
C ILE A 55 8.86 1.06 -4.97
N LEU A 56 7.86 1.39 -5.78
CA LEU A 56 7.97 1.47 -7.24
C LEU A 56 8.03 2.92 -7.69
N SER A 57 9.13 3.35 -8.33
CA SER A 57 9.22 4.71 -8.89
C SER A 57 8.36 4.86 -10.15
N TYR A 58 7.66 5.99 -10.29
CA TYR A 58 6.98 6.34 -11.54
C TYR A 58 7.95 6.75 -12.64
N LYS A 59 9.12 7.30 -12.28
CA LYS A 59 10.15 7.66 -13.25
C LYS A 59 11.08 6.48 -13.50
N LYS A 60 11.37 6.23 -14.78
CA LYS A 60 12.33 5.19 -15.19
C LYS A 60 13.79 5.53 -14.86
N THR A 61 14.11 6.82 -14.70
CA THR A 61 15.49 7.30 -14.54
C THR A 61 15.60 8.43 -13.53
N MET A 62 16.74 8.49 -12.83
CA MET A 62 17.09 9.56 -11.89
C MET A 62 18.07 10.60 -12.47
N LEU A 63 18.27 10.62 -13.80
CA LEU A 63 19.26 11.48 -14.49
C LEU A 63 19.04 13.00 -14.31
N HIS A 64 17.88 13.41 -13.82
CA HIS A 64 17.54 14.81 -13.58
C HIS A 64 18.02 15.31 -12.20
N LEU A 65 18.61 14.44 -11.40
CA LEU A 65 19.07 14.74 -10.04
C LEU A 65 20.56 15.07 -10.03
N THR A 66 20.93 15.99 -9.14
CA THR A 66 22.34 16.18 -8.75
C THR A 66 22.83 15.04 -7.86
N ASP A 67 24.14 14.92 -7.66
CA ASP A 67 24.73 13.88 -6.79
C ASP A 67 24.21 13.97 -5.35
N ILE A 68 24.04 15.20 -4.83
CA ILE A 68 23.49 15.44 -3.49
C ILE A 68 22.03 14.96 -3.43
N GLN A 69 21.20 15.33 -4.42
CA GLN A 69 19.80 14.91 -4.48
C GLN A 69 19.65 13.39 -4.62
N LEU A 70 20.56 12.75 -5.36
CA LEU A 70 20.61 11.30 -5.48
C LEU A 70 20.92 10.64 -4.14
N GLN A 71 21.87 11.21 -3.38
CA GLN A 71 22.22 10.73 -2.05
C GLN A 71 21.07 10.90 -1.06
N ASP A 72 20.42 12.06 -1.04
CA ASP A 72 19.24 12.32 -0.20
C ASP A 72 18.10 11.35 -0.52
N ASN A 73 17.82 11.13 -1.82
CA ASN A 73 16.80 10.18 -2.25
C ASN A 73 17.10 8.76 -1.76
N LYS A 74 18.36 8.32 -1.79
CA LYS A 74 18.77 7.01 -1.25
C LYS A 74 18.52 6.91 0.25
N VAL A 75 18.85 7.96 1.00
CA VAL A 75 18.60 8.02 2.45
C VAL A 75 17.10 7.91 2.73
N PHE A 76 16.26 8.68 2.04
CA PHE A 76 14.81 8.63 2.24
C PHE A 76 14.21 7.26 1.86
N LEU A 77 14.67 6.63 0.78
CA LEU A 77 14.27 5.27 0.43
C LEU A 77 14.67 4.26 1.51
N SER A 78 15.86 4.42 2.10
CA SER A 78 16.32 3.56 3.20
C SER A 78 15.45 3.74 4.44
N MET A 79 15.09 4.97 4.80
CA MET A 79 14.18 5.25 5.92
C MET A 79 12.79 4.65 5.69
N LEU A 80 12.24 4.82 4.48
CA LEU A 80 10.94 4.25 4.13
C LEU A 80 10.98 2.71 4.15
N SER A 81 12.03 2.11 3.61
CA SER A 81 12.23 0.65 3.65
C SER A 81 12.33 0.14 5.08
N HIS A 82 13.02 0.88 5.97
CA HIS A 82 13.08 0.55 7.38
C HIS A 82 11.69 0.57 8.02
N VAL A 83 10.91 1.64 7.85
CA VAL A 83 9.54 1.72 8.38
C VAL A 83 8.66 0.58 7.87
N LEU A 84 8.73 0.25 6.58
CA LEU A 84 7.96 -0.86 6.00
C LEU A 84 8.42 -2.24 6.49
N SER A 85 9.68 -2.37 6.94
CA SER A 85 10.19 -3.61 7.53
C SER A 85 9.78 -3.80 8.99
N VAL A 86 9.39 -2.72 9.68
CA VAL A 86 8.88 -2.79 11.05
C VAL A 86 7.51 -3.46 11.03
N ASP A 87 7.30 -4.38 11.97
CA ASP A 87 6.02 -5.04 12.15
C ASP A 87 4.93 -4.05 12.58
N GLY A 88 3.72 -4.16 12.03
CA GLY A 88 2.64 -3.25 12.39
C GLY A 88 1.55 -3.01 11.35
N PHE A 89 1.74 -3.49 10.12
CA PHE A 89 0.77 -3.28 9.05
C PHE A 89 -0.25 -4.42 8.96
N TYR A 90 -1.47 -4.14 9.41
CA TYR A 90 -2.60 -5.07 9.38
C TYR A 90 -3.73 -4.50 8.54
N PHE A 91 -4.46 -5.37 7.84
CA PHE A 91 -5.59 -4.96 7.03
C PHE A 91 -6.63 -6.08 6.90
N SER A 92 -7.85 -5.68 6.57
CA SER A 92 -8.89 -6.56 6.03
C SER A 92 -9.48 -5.89 4.81
N THR A 93 -9.89 -6.70 3.82
CA THR A 93 -10.54 -6.21 2.60
C THR A 93 -12.06 -6.13 2.75
N THR A 94 -12.59 -6.55 3.90
CA THR A 94 -14.04 -6.62 4.16
C THR A 94 -14.43 -6.10 5.54
N TYR A 95 -13.46 -5.63 6.34
CA TYR A 95 -13.70 -5.10 7.67
C TYR A 95 -12.77 -3.91 7.94
N ASP A 96 -13.31 -2.85 8.54
CA ASP A 96 -12.53 -1.66 8.88
C ASP A 96 -11.82 -1.83 10.22
N LEU A 97 -10.51 -2.10 10.16
CA LEU A 97 -9.65 -2.25 11.34
C LEU A 97 -9.23 -0.91 11.96
N THR A 98 -9.47 0.21 11.29
CA THR A 98 -9.08 1.53 11.80
C THR A 98 -10.05 2.05 12.85
N HIS A 99 -11.21 1.40 13.00
CA HIS A 99 -12.25 1.68 13.99
C HIS A 99 -12.37 0.56 15.01
N THR A 100 -12.57 0.94 16.28
CA THR A 100 -12.94 -0.02 17.32
C THR A 100 -14.37 -0.52 17.11
N LEU A 101 -14.69 -1.70 17.63
CA LEU A 101 -16.04 -2.26 17.55
C LEU A 101 -17.11 -1.35 18.14
N GLN A 102 -16.82 -0.74 19.29
CA GLN A 102 -17.75 0.21 19.91
C GLN A 102 -17.98 1.44 19.03
N ARG A 103 -16.95 1.93 18.33
CA ARG A 103 -17.11 3.08 17.43
C ARG A 103 -17.95 2.70 16.22
N LEU A 104 -17.70 1.53 15.61
CA LEU A 104 -18.49 1.01 14.49
C LEU A 104 -19.96 0.74 14.86
N ALA A 105 -20.23 0.31 16.10
CA ALA A 105 -21.60 0.12 16.57
C ALA A 105 -22.37 1.44 16.71
N ASN A 106 -21.65 2.56 16.87
CA ASN A 106 -22.21 3.90 17.07
C ASN A 106 -22.19 4.76 15.79
N THR A 107 -21.79 4.22 14.64
CA THR A 107 -21.87 4.94 13.36
C THR A 107 -23.28 4.90 12.80
N SER A 108 -23.63 5.88 11.97
CA SER A 108 -24.95 5.91 11.33
C SER A 108 -25.14 4.74 10.35
N PRO A 109 -26.39 4.35 10.03
CA PRO A 109 -26.66 3.32 9.03
C PRO A 109 -26.00 3.62 7.69
N GLU A 110 -25.97 4.89 7.27
CA GLU A 110 -25.35 5.32 6.02
C GLU A 110 -23.85 4.99 6.00
N PHE A 111 -23.14 5.24 7.11
CA PHE A 111 -21.72 4.90 7.23
C PHE A 111 -21.47 3.38 7.15
N GLN A 112 -22.40 2.57 7.65
CA GLN A 112 -22.32 1.11 7.55
C GLN A 112 -22.51 0.61 6.11
N GLU A 113 -23.26 1.34 5.29
CA GLU A 113 -23.46 1.01 3.87
C GLU A 113 -22.31 1.48 2.95
N MET A 114 -21.51 2.45 3.40
CA MET A 114 -20.33 2.93 2.66
C MET A 114 -19.29 1.82 2.45
N SER A 115 -18.65 1.81 1.27
CA SER A 115 -17.53 0.89 1.03
C SER A 115 -16.33 1.24 1.91
N LEU A 116 -15.42 0.29 2.13
CA LEU A 116 -14.18 0.55 2.90
C LEU A 116 -13.28 1.64 2.29
N LEU A 117 -13.46 1.95 1.00
CA LEU A 117 -12.72 3.03 0.36
C LEU A 117 -13.34 4.41 0.67
N GLU A 118 -14.65 4.44 0.91
CA GLU A 118 -15.41 5.68 1.12
C GLU A 118 -15.53 6.05 2.59
N ARG A 119 -15.41 5.08 3.51
CA ARG A 119 -15.34 5.29 4.96
C ARG A 119 -14.06 6.02 5.37
#